data_AF-E3VWA5-F1
#
_entry.id   AF-E3VWA5-F1
#
_cell.length_a   1.000
_cell.length_b   1.000
_cell.length_c   1.000
_cell.angle_alpha   90.00
_cell.angle_beta   90.00
_cell.angle_gamma   90.00
#
_symmetry.space_group_name_H-M   'P 1'
#
loop_
_entity.id
_entity.type
_entity.pdbx_description
1 polymer ?
#
loop_
_entity_poly.entity_id
_entity_poly.type
_entity_poly.pdbx_seq_one_letter_code
_entity_poly.pdbx_strand_id
1 'polypeptide(L)' 'AQSGSVPQFKKVVFQEFTDGSFTQPLYRGELNEHLGLLGPYIRGEVEDNIM' A
#
# COMPACT_ATOMS: atom_id res chain seq x y z
N ALA A 1 -15.02 30.32 15.02
CA ALA A 1 -13.79 29.80 14.39
C ALA A 1 -14.16 29.29 13.01
N GLN A 2 -13.67 29.92 11.94
CA GLN A 2 -13.96 29.46 10.58
C GLN A 2 -13.26 28.12 10.38
N SER A 3 -14.04 27.06 10.20
CA SER A 3 -13.55 25.73 9.85
C SER A 3 -12.94 25.81 8.45
N GLY A 4 -11.61 25.89 8.36
CA GLY A 4 -10.91 25.76 7.08
C GLY A 4 -11.20 24.39 6.49
N SER A 5 -11.79 24.33 5.30
CA SER A 5 -12.01 23.06 4.60
C SER A 5 -10.67 22.49 4.15
N VAL A 6 -10.37 21.26 4.56
CA VAL A 6 -9.20 20.54 4.07
C VAL A 6 -9.52 20.02 2.66
N PRO A 7 -8.70 20.30 1.64
CA PRO A 7 -8.94 19.79 0.30
C PRO A 7 -8.83 18.26 0.26
N GLN A 8 -9.84 17.60 -0.32
CA GLN A 8 -9.87 16.16 -0.50
C GLN A 8 -9.46 15.80 -1.92
N PHE A 9 -8.50 14.88 -2.07
CA PHE A 9 -8.01 14.41 -3.36
C PHE A 9 -8.34 12.93 -3.56
N LYS A 10 -8.75 12.57 -4.78
CA LYS A 10 -8.87 11.18 -5.19
C LYS A 10 -7.54 10.71 -5.78
N LYS A 11 -6.82 9.86 -5.05
CA LYS A 11 -5.57 9.22 -5.49
C LYS A 11 -5.75 7.70 -5.50
N VAL A 12 -4.88 6.99 -6.19
CA VAL A 12 -4.81 5.52 -6.20
C VAL A 12 -3.45 5.06 -5.69
N VAL A 13 -3.42 3.92 -4.99
CA VAL A 13 -2.20 3.33 -4.42
C VAL A 13 -2.21 1.82 -4.67
N PHE A 14 -1.03 1.21 -4.72
CA PHE A 14 -0.92 -0.25 -4.76
C PHE A 14 -1.11 -0.85 -3.37
N GLN A 15 -1.90 -1.93 -3.29
CA GLN A 15 -2.25 -2.62 -2.06
C GLN A 15 -1.91 -4.11 -2.21
N GLU A 16 -1.25 -4.66 -1.20
CA GLU A 16 -0.97 -6.09 -1.11
C GLU A 16 -2.19 -6.84 -0.55
N PHE A 17 -2.44 -8.01 -1.10
CA PHE A 17 -3.50 -8.92 -0.68
C PHE A 17 -2.91 -10.29 -0.35
N THR A 18 -3.62 -11.02 0.50
CA THR A 18 -3.20 -12.35 0.95
C THR A 18 -3.27 -13.42 -0.14
N ASP A 19 -4.16 -13.25 -1.13
CA ASP A 19 -4.33 -14.15 -2.25
C ASP A 19 -5.02 -13.47 -3.45
N GLY A 20 -5.22 -14.24 -4.52
CA GLY A 20 -5.86 -13.79 -5.77
C GLY A 20 -7.38 -13.55 -5.67
N SER A 21 -8.01 -13.72 -4.50
CA SER A 21 -9.42 -13.34 -4.32
C SER A 21 -9.62 -11.85 -4.12
N PHE A 22 -8.54 -11.13 -3.74
CA PHE A 22 -8.56 -9.70 -3.42
C PHE A 22 -9.57 -9.30 -2.32
N THR A 23 -9.92 -10.24 -1.43
CA THR A 23 -10.88 -9.99 -0.35
C THR A 23 -10.22 -9.53 0.95
N GLN A 24 -8.99 -9.99 1.21
CA GLN A 24 -8.27 -9.75 2.45
C GLN A 24 -6.97 -8.99 2.19
N PRO A 25 -6.93 -7.66 2.44
CA PRO A 25 -5.70 -6.89 2.31
C PRO A 25 -4.70 -7.33 3.37
N LEU A 26 -3.42 -7.38 3.01
CA LEU A 26 -2.37 -7.69 3.97
C LEU A 26 -2.14 -6.49 4.90
N TYR A 27 -2.07 -6.77 6.21
CA TYR A 27 -1.86 -5.73 7.22
C TYR A 27 -0.46 -5.13 7.10
N ARG A 28 -0.37 -3.79 6.99
CA ARG A 28 0.89 -3.07 7.06
C ARG A 28 1.30 -2.90 8.52
N GLY A 29 2.31 -3.65 8.95
CA GLY A 29 2.94 -3.47 10.26
C GLY A 29 3.81 -2.22 10.36
N GLU A 30 4.32 -1.94 11.57
CA GLU A 30 5.13 -0.76 11.90
C GLU A 30 6.32 -0.55 10.95
N LEU A 31 6.98 -1.65 10.55
CA LEU A 31 8.12 -1.62 9.62
C LEU A 31 7.78 -1.11 8.21
N ASN A 32 6.50 -1.10 7.83
CA ASN A 32 6.03 -0.66 6.51
C ASN A 32 5.17 0.61 6.59
N GLU A 33 5.01 1.20 7.76
CA GLU A 33 4.19 2.40 7.96
C GLU A 33 4.72 3.58 7.15
N HIS A 34 6.06 3.71 7.05
CA HIS A 34 6.73 4.76 6.30
C HIS A 34 6.40 4.75 4.80
N LEU A 35 5.87 3.65 4.26
CA LEU A 35 5.45 3.58 2.86
C LEU A 35 4.28 4.54 2.60
N GLY A 36 3.33 4.68 3.53
CA GLY A 36 2.19 5.59 3.36
C GLY A 36 1.48 5.42 2.02
N LEU A 37 1.62 6.41 1.11
CA LEU A 37 1.04 6.36 -0.24
C LEU A 37 1.82 5.47 -1.23
N LEU A 38 3.02 5.03 -0.88
CA LEU A 38 3.81 4.08 -1.64
C LEU A 38 3.19 2.68 -1.55
N GLY A 39 3.37 1.91 -2.61
CA GLY A 39 2.95 0.50 -2.67
C GLY A 39 3.80 -0.41 -1.78
N PRO A 40 3.42 -1.69 -1.66
CA PRO A 40 4.21 -2.70 -0.96
C PRO A 40 5.55 -2.96 -1.65
N TYR A 41 6.48 -3.57 -0.93
CA TYR A 41 7.73 -4.06 -1.51
C TYR A 41 7.51 -5.40 -2.20
N ILE A 42 7.90 -5.48 -3.47
CA ILE A 42 8.14 -6.75 -4.16
C ILE A 42 9.66 -6.98 -4.12
N ARG A 43 10.09 -8.12 -3.57
CA ARG A 43 11.50 -8.43 -3.32
C ARG A 43 11.85 -9.79 -3.91
N GLY A 44 13.06 -9.92 -4.43
CA GLY A 44 13.64 -11.16 -4.96
C GLY A 44 15.16 -11.02 -5.08
N GLU A 45 15.86 -12.13 -5.20
CA GLU A 45 17.31 -12.21 -5.40
C GLU A 45 17.67 -12.39 -6.89
N VAL A 46 18.96 -12.35 -7.22
CA VAL A 46 19.43 -12.60 -8.59
C VAL A 46 19.12 -14.06 -8.95
N GLU A 47 18.60 -14.29 -10.16
CA GLU A 47 18.06 -15.56 -10.66
C GLU A 47 16.67 -15.97 -10.13
N ASP A 48 16.01 -15.16 -9.28
CA ASP A 48 14.61 -15.40 -8.90
C ASP A 48 13.62 -15.02 -10.02
N ASN A 49 12.51 -15.75 -10.09
CA ASN A 49 11.35 -15.36 -10.89
C ASN A 49 10.33 -14.67 -9.99
N ILE A 50 10.06 -13.38 -10.27
CA ILE A 50 9.00 -12.61 -9.60
C ILE A 50 7.70 -12.82 -10.37
N MET A 51 6.65 -13.29 -9.69
CA MET A 51 5.32 -13.56 -10.23
C MET A 51 4.27 -12.66 -9.59
#